data_AF-A0A5M8NU96-F1
#
_entry.id   AF-A0A5M8NU96-F1
#
_cell.length_a   1.000
_cell.length_b   1.000
_cell.length_c   1.000
_cell.angle_alpha   90.00
_cell.angle_beta   90.00
_cell.angle_gamma   90.00
#
_symmetry.space_group_name_H-M   'P 1'
#
loop_
_entity.id
_entity.type
_entity.pdbx_description
1 polymer ?
#
loop_
_entity_poly.entity_id
_entity_poly.type
_entity_poly.pdbx_seq_one_letter_code
_entity_poly.pdbx_strand_id
1 'polypeptide(L)'
;YPIKGKEFPDDADFVRYGKEFKNKADWRRNNVNILIEQLHTTIRKTKPWVKFGISPFGVYRNQSSHPSGSNTKALQNYDDLYADVLLWVRNGWVDYVIPQIYWEIGHPAADYETLVRWWAQNVTSRPLFIGHSVINTINKTDPANPTINQLSRKMALQRSYPSIEGSSQWPASAVVENTGYYRDALMAHYHKYPALVPVFDFIDNKPPQKVRKAKKVWTSNGYILFWTAPKAKTETDRAVRYVVYRFHQKEKININDPSHIVAITNDSFYKLPYENGKVRYRYVITALDRLHNESKETAVKVNL
;
A
#
# COMPACT_ATOMS: atom_id res chain seq x y z
N TYR A 1 -18.02 8.72 -15.41
CA TYR A 1 -17.40 9.97 -15.90
C TYR A 1 -18.47 10.86 -16.49
N PRO A 2 -18.37 12.19 -16.33
CA PRO A 2 -19.31 13.12 -16.98
C PRO A 2 -19.28 12.90 -18.49
N ILE A 3 -20.45 12.90 -19.11
CA ILE A 3 -20.60 12.74 -20.56
C ILE A 3 -20.81 14.14 -21.13
N LYS A 4 -20.01 14.51 -22.13
CA LYS A 4 -20.10 15.84 -22.76
C LYS A 4 -21.53 16.12 -23.21
N GLY A 5 -22.08 17.26 -22.78
CA GLY A 5 -23.43 17.70 -23.13
C GLY A 5 -24.56 16.99 -22.36
N LYS A 6 -24.25 16.13 -21.39
CA LYS A 6 -25.24 15.44 -20.57
C LYS A 6 -25.00 15.72 -19.08
N GLU A 7 -25.95 16.44 -18.49
CA GLU A 7 -25.97 16.67 -17.05
C GLU A 7 -26.31 15.39 -16.27
N PHE A 8 -25.82 15.33 -15.03
CA PHE A 8 -26.25 14.31 -14.08
C PHE A 8 -27.66 14.67 -13.58
N PRO A 9 -28.63 13.74 -13.61
CA PRO A 9 -30.06 14.07 -13.44
C PRO A 9 -30.48 14.16 -11.96
N ASP A 10 -29.92 15.10 -11.22
CA ASP A 10 -30.11 15.31 -9.77
C ASP A 10 -30.61 16.73 -9.43
N ASP A 11 -31.29 17.42 -10.37
CA ASP A 11 -31.88 18.74 -10.12
C ASP A 11 -32.95 18.70 -9.02
N ALA A 12 -33.85 17.71 -9.07
CA ALA A 12 -34.90 17.55 -8.06
C ALA A 12 -34.33 17.29 -6.67
N ASP A 13 -33.25 16.49 -6.57
CA ASP A 13 -32.56 16.23 -5.32
C ASP A 13 -31.83 17.47 -4.81
N PHE A 14 -31.21 18.26 -5.70
CA PHE A 14 -30.58 19.52 -5.31
C PHE A 14 -31.61 20.54 -4.78
N VAL A 15 -32.78 20.66 -5.42
CA VAL A 15 -33.88 21.52 -4.92
C VAL A 15 -34.34 21.07 -3.54
N ARG A 16 -34.42 19.76 -3.31
CA ARG A 16 -34.92 19.19 -2.06
C ARG A 16 -33.91 19.26 -0.91
N TYR A 17 -32.65 18.93 -1.16
CA TYR A 17 -31.63 18.70 -0.14
C TYR A 17 -30.43 19.67 -0.20
N GLY A 18 -30.31 20.49 -1.25
CA GLY A 18 -29.15 21.35 -1.50
C GLY A 18 -29.27 22.78 -1.00
N LYS A 19 -30.31 23.12 -0.23
CA LYS A 19 -30.66 24.51 0.15
C LYS A 19 -29.56 25.27 0.90
N GLU A 20 -28.69 24.55 1.60
CA GLU A 20 -27.57 25.14 2.36
C GLU A 20 -26.34 25.43 1.49
N PHE A 21 -26.32 24.94 0.25
CA PHE A 21 -25.18 25.07 -0.66
C PHE A 21 -25.39 26.20 -1.67
N LYS A 22 -24.34 27.00 -1.86
CA LYS A 22 -24.35 28.10 -2.82
C LYS A 22 -24.47 27.64 -4.27
N ASN A 23 -23.98 26.43 -4.57
CA ASN A 23 -24.06 25.84 -5.89
C ASN A 23 -24.16 24.31 -5.81
N LYS A 24 -24.65 23.73 -6.90
CA LYS A 24 -24.88 22.28 -7.04
C LYS A 24 -23.60 21.45 -6.97
N ALA A 25 -22.46 21.99 -7.42
CA ALA A 25 -21.19 21.27 -7.37
C ALA A 25 -20.66 21.09 -5.94
N ASP A 26 -20.82 22.10 -5.08
CA ASP A 26 -20.49 22.00 -3.65
C ASP A 26 -21.40 21.00 -2.93
N TRP A 27 -22.70 21.00 -3.25
CA TRP A 27 -23.63 20.01 -2.74
C TRP A 27 -23.25 18.58 -3.15
N ARG A 28 -22.92 18.36 -4.44
CA ARG A 28 -22.44 17.06 -4.94
C ARG A 28 -21.17 16.62 -4.22
N ARG A 29 -20.18 17.52 -4.04
CA ARG A 29 -18.95 17.24 -3.26
C ARG A 29 -19.28 16.84 -1.83
N ASN A 30 -20.18 17.56 -1.19
CA ASN A 30 -20.59 17.27 0.18
C ASN A 30 -21.26 15.90 0.31
N ASN A 31 -22.10 15.50 -0.65
CA ASN A 31 -22.71 14.17 -0.65
C ASN A 31 -21.64 13.06 -0.68
N VAL A 32 -20.60 13.22 -1.50
CA VAL A 32 -19.48 12.28 -1.54
C VAL A 32 -18.70 12.31 -0.21
N ASN A 33 -18.45 13.50 0.35
CA ASN A 33 -17.77 13.65 1.64
C ASN A 33 -18.50 12.90 2.76
N ILE A 34 -19.83 13.07 2.86
CA ILE A 34 -20.67 12.36 3.84
C ILE A 34 -20.53 10.85 3.70
N LEU A 35 -20.60 10.33 2.46
CA LEU A 35 -20.44 8.91 2.21
C LEU A 35 -19.07 8.39 2.70
N ILE A 36 -17.99 9.10 2.37
CA ILE A 36 -16.63 8.72 2.76
C ILE A 36 -16.47 8.75 4.29
N GLU A 37 -16.98 9.78 4.96
CA GLU A 37 -16.96 9.88 6.43
C GLU A 37 -17.78 8.76 7.10
N GLN A 38 -18.97 8.46 6.57
CA GLN A 38 -19.84 7.40 7.09
C GLN A 38 -19.21 6.01 6.91
N LEU A 39 -18.58 5.74 5.77
CA LEU A 39 -17.83 4.50 5.52
C LEU A 39 -16.69 4.36 6.52
N HIS A 40 -15.87 5.41 6.68
CA HIS A 40 -14.81 5.44 7.67
C HIS A 40 -15.33 5.13 9.06
N THR A 41 -16.33 5.88 9.53
CA THR A 41 -16.91 5.74 10.86
C THR A 41 -17.45 4.33 11.11
N THR A 42 -18.13 3.76 10.11
CA THR A 42 -18.69 2.40 10.18
C THR A 42 -17.58 1.36 10.29
N ILE A 43 -16.51 1.49 9.51
CA ILE A 43 -15.35 0.60 9.56
C ILE A 43 -14.67 0.67 10.93
N ARG A 44 -14.41 1.89 11.45
CA ARG A 44 -13.78 2.08 12.76
C ARG A 44 -14.60 1.45 13.88
N LYS A 45 -15.93 1.58 13.85
CA LYS A 45 -16.84 0.99 14.84
C LYS A 45 -16.95 -0.53 14.74
N THR A 46 -16.81 -1.09 13.53
CA THR A 46 -17.06 -2.53 13.29
C THR A 46 -15.80 -3.38 13.40
N LYS A 47 -14.72 -2.96 12.72
CA LYS A 47 -13.42 -3.65 12.69
C LYS A 47 -12.30 -2.61 12.54
N PRO A 48 -11.83 -2.02 13.64
CA PRO A 48 -10.87 -0.90 13.60
C PRO A 48 -9.50 -1.24 12.98
N TRP A 49 -9.18 -2.51 12.77
CA TRP A 49 -7.96 -2.91 12.07
C TRP A 49 -8.10 -2.97 10.54
N VAL A 50 -9.31 -2.81 9.99
CA VAL A 50 -9.51 -2.78 8.53
C VAL A 50 -9.08 -1.41 8.01
N LYS A 51 -8.16 -1.39 7.04
CA LYS A 51 -7.69 -0.17 6.39
C LYS A 51 -8.67 0.22 5.27
N PHE A 52 -9.03 1.50 5.19
CA PHE A 52 -9.92 2.07 4.19
C PHE A 52 -9.16 3.07 3.33
N GLY A 53 -9.09 2.83 2.02
CA GLY A 53 -8.43 3.74 1.10
C GLY A 53 -9.21 3.89 -0.20
N ILE A 54 -8.89 4.96 -0.93
CA ILE A 54 -9.55 5.32 -2.19
C ILE A 54 -8.50 5.42 -3.29
N SER A 55 -8.84 4.94 -4.48
CA SER A 55 -8.04 5.15 -5.69
C SER A 55 -8.70 6.21 -6.57
N PRO A 56 -8.37 7.51 -6.37
CA PRO A 56 -8.96 8.60 -7.15
C PRO A 56 -8.32 8.70 -8.54
N PHE A 57 -8.90 9.53 -9.41
CA PHE A 57 -8.27 9.87 -10.68
C PHE A 57 -6.90 10.52 -10.45
N GLY A 58 -5.99 10.44 -11.42
CA GLY A 58 -4.62 10.92 -11.22
C GLY A 58 -4.49 12.45 -11.06
N VAL A 59 -5.44 13.25 -11.57
CA VAL A 59 -5.41 14.72 -11.43
C VAL A 59 -6.40 15.16 -10.36
N TYR A 60 -5.93 15.80 -9.29
CA TYR A 60 -6.82 16.39 -8.28
C TYR A 60 -7.54 17.63 -8.84
N ARG A 61 -6.74 18.61 -9.28
CA ARG A 61 -7.13 19.82 -10.01
C ARG A 61 -6.01 20.20 -10.98
N ASN A 62 -6.37 20.75 -12.12
CA ASN A 62 -5.49 21.43 -13.07
C ASN A 62 -5.17 22.83 -12.54
N GLN A 63 -3.98 23.32 -12.86
CA GLN A 63 -3.54 24.66 -12.49
C GLN A 63 -4.46 25.76 -13.04
N SER A 64 -5.08 25.54 -14.20
CA SER A 64 -6.06 26.46 -14.80
C SER A 64 -7.38 26.56 -14.02
N SER A 65 -7.74 25.52 -13.26
CA SER A 65 -8.93 25.52 -12.41
C SER A 65 -8.63 26.02 -10.99
N HIS A 66 -7.40 25.82 -10.50
CA HIS A 66 -6.97 26.34 -9.20
C HIS A 66 -5.44 26.52 -9.15
N PRO A 67 -4.91 27.60 -8.56
CA PRO A 67 -3.45 27.85 -8.52
C PRO A 67 -2.62 26.74 -7.86
N SER A 68 -3.20 26.00 -6.91
CA SER A 68 -2.55 24.86 -6.25
C SER A 68 -2.69 23.54 -7.00
N GLY A 69 -3.35 23.53 -8.18
CA GLY A 69 -3.48 22.35 -9.02
C GLY A 69 -2.17 21.94 -9.69
N SER A 70 -2.12 20.73 -10.21
CA SER A 70 -1.00 20.25 -11.01
C SER A 70 -0.96 20.94 -12.37
N ASN A 71 0.23 21.09 -12.96
CA ASN A 71 0.39 21.59 -14.32
C ASN A 71 -0.09 20.54 -15.35
N THR A 72 -1.39 20.38 -15.44
CA THR A 72 -2.10 19.38 -16.26
C THR A 72 -3.33 19.99 -16.92
N LYS A 73 -3.88 19.25 -17.90
CA LYS A 73 -5.09 19.59 -18.66
C LYS A 73 -5.93 18.32 -18.87
N ALA A 74 -6.38 17.71 -17.78
CA ALA A 74 -7.17 16.48 -17.82
C ALA A 74 -8.44 16.61 -16.98
N LEU A 75 -9.28 15.58 -16.99
CA LEU A 75 -10.38 15.42 -16.03
C LEU A 75 -9.86 15.54 -14.58
N GLN A 76 -10.64 16.13 -13.67
CA GLN A 76 -10.20 16.48 -12.32
C GLN A 76 -11.11 15.84 -11.25
N ASN A 77 -10.52 15.37 -10.15
CA ASN A 77 -11.30 14.83 -9.04
C ASN A 77 -12.25 15.87 -8.45
N TYR A 78 -11.76 17.06 -8.11
CA TYR A 78 -12.53 18.05 -7.36
C TYR A 78 -13.65 18.68 -8.18
N ASP A 79 -13.32 19.08 -9.41
CA ASP A 79 -14.18 19.89 -10.27
C ASP A 79 -15.18 19.04 -11.06
N ASP A 80 -14.73 17.90 -11.60
CA ASP A 80 -15.54 17.08 -12.52
C ASP A 80 -16.15 15.84 -11.86
N LEU A 81 -15.50 15.29 -10.83
CA LEU A 81 -15.91 14.06 -10.14
C LEU A 81 -16.44 14.29 -8.72
N TYR A 82 -16.42 15.54 -8.26
CA TYR A 82 -16.88 15.94 -6.92
C TYR A 82 -16.17 15.19 -5.78
N ALA A 83 -14.91 14.81 -5.99
CA ALA A 83 -14.09 14.08 -5.03
C ALA A 83 -13.03 15.01 -4.40
N ASP A 84 -13.28 15.47 -3.17
CA ASP A 84 -12.33 16.27 -2.39
C ASP A 84 -11.35 15.37 -1.61
N VAL A 85 -10.46 14.70 -2.35
CA VAL A 85 -9.51 13.74 -1.79
C VAL A 85 -8.61 14.36 -0.71
N LEU A 86 -8.21 15.63 -0.89
CA LEU A 86 -7.35 16.30 0.09
C LEU A 86 -8.10 16.61 1.39
N LEU A 87 -9.40 16.92 1.34
CA LEU A 87 -10.23 17.00 2.54
C LEU A 87 -10.28 15.64 3.28
N TRP A 88 -10.49 14.54 2.56
CA TRP A 88 -10.59 13.21 3.17
C TRP A 88 -9.28 12.79 3.86
N VAL A 89 -8.14 13.09 3.23
CA VAL A 89 -6.81 12.85 3.79
C VAL A 89 -6.58 13.69 5.05
N ARG A 90 -6.88 15.00 5.01
CA ARG A 90 -6.72 15.90 6.14
C ARG A 90 -7.59 15.52 7.34
N ASN A 91 -8.83 15.14 7.09
CA ASN A 91 -9.76 14.72 8.14
C ASN A 91 -9.52 13.29 8.63
N GLY A 92 -8.64 12.53 7.95
CA GLY A 92 -8.36 11.15 8.30
C GLY A 92 -9.49 10.17 7.98
N TRP A 93 -10.40 10.55 7.09
CA TRP A 93 -11.49 9.68 6.66
C TRP A 93 -11.00 8.55 5.75
N VAL A 94 -9.83 8.70 5.14
CA VAL A 94 -9.13 7.62 4.45
C VAL A 94 -7.80 7.35 5.14
N ASP A 95 -7.43 6.07 5.22
CA ASP A 95 -6.17 5.61 5.77
C ASP A 95 -5.04 5.68 4.73
N TYR A 96 -5.35 5.56 3.43
CA TYR A 96 -4.38 5.71 2.34
C TYR A 96 -5.07 6.12 1.04
N VAL A 97 -4.29 6.61 0.07
CA VAL A 97 -4.78 6.94 -1.27
C VAL A 97 -3.92 6.35 -2.38
N ILE A 98 -4.55 5.99 -3.50
CA ILE A 98 -3.89 5.41 -4.68
C ILE A 98 -4.27 6.18 -5.95
N PRO A 99 -3.75 7.40 -6.19
CA PRO A 99 -4.05 8.12 -7.42
C PRO A 99 -3.68 7.30 -8.66
N GLN A 100 -4.60 7.27 -9.63
CA GLN A 100 -4.45 6.56 -10.89
C GLN A 100 -3.57 7.35 -11.86
N ILE A 101 -2.26 7.28 -11.70
CA ILE A 101 -1.28 7.98 -12.56
C ILE A 101 -0.88 7.06 -13.72
N TYR A 102 -1.81 6.89 -14.65
CA TYR A 102 -1.72 5.89 -15.71
C TYR A 102 -1.00 6.37 -16.97
N TRP A 103 -0.68 7.65 -17.06
CA TRP A 103 0.04 8.23 -18.19
C TRP A 103 1.53 7.90 -18.19
N GLU A 104 2.16 8.13 -19.34
CA GLU A 104 3.60 8.10 -19.53
C GLU A 104 4.30 9.34 -18.98
N ILE A 105 5.60 9.19 -18.71
CA ILE A 105 6.50 10.32 -18.51
C ILE A 105 6.57 11.08 -19.84
N GLY A 106 6.38 12.40 -19.78
CA GLY A 106 6.30 13.31 -20.91
C GLY A 106 4.91 13.50 -21.50
N HIS A 107 3.84 12.92 -20.92
CA HIS A 107 2.50 13.05 -21.48
C HIS A 107 2.03 14.52 -21.48
N PRO A 108 1.62 15.10 -22.63
CA PRO A 108 1.44 16.55 -22.79
C PRO A 108 0.30 17.15 -21.94
N ALA A 109 -0.70 16.35 -21.58
CA ALA A 109 -1.83 16.80 -20.77
C ALA A 109 -1.75 16.38 -19.29
N ALA A 110 -0.95 15.37 -18.96
CA ALA A 110 -1.01 14.69 -17.66
C ALA A 110 0.30 13.93 -17.40
N ASP A 111 1.41 14.66 -17.44
CA ASP A 111 2.74 14.09 -17.27
C ASP A 111 2.87 13.31 -15.95
N TYR A 112 3.38 12.08 -16.05
CA TYR A 112 3.56 11.19 -14.90
C TYR A 112 4.43 11.83 -13.81
N GLU A 113 5.56 12.45 -14.17
CA GLU A 113 6.48 13.01 -13.18
C GLU A 113 5.85 14.19 -12.42
N THR A 114 5.18 15.07 -13.15
CA THR A 114 4.42 16.19 -12.62
C THR A 114 3.38 15.72 -11.60
N LEU A 115 2.64 14.67 -11.91
CA LEU A 115 1.59 14.16 -11.04
C LEU A 115 2.14 13.45 -9.80
N VAL A 116 3.18 12.61 -9.95
CA VAL A 116 3.81 11.95 -8.80
C VAL A 116 4.35 12.98 -7.82
N ARG A 117 5.05 14.00 -8.31
CA ARG A 117 5.57 15.10 -7.50
C ARG A 117 4.45 15.84 -6.78
N TRP A 118 3.38 16.19 -7.50
CA TRP A 118 2.25 16.92 -6.92
C TRP A 118 1.58 16.12 -5.80
N TRP A 119 1.29 14.83 -6.01
CA TRP A 119 0.69 13.99 -4.97
C TRP A 119 1.61 13.81 -3.76
N ALA A 120 2.91 13.58 -3.98
CA ALA A 120 3.88 13.43 -2.91
C ALA A 120 3.99 14.67 -2.00
N GLN A 121 3.77 15.87 -2.56
CA GLN A 121 3.80 17.14 -1.82
C GLN A 121 2.47 17.45 -1.10
N ASN A 122 1.33 16.97 -1.62
CA ASN A 122 0.01 17.32 -1.10
C ASN A 122 -0.60 16.24 -0.18
N VAL A 123 -0.09 15.01 -0.23
CA VAL A 123 -0.48 13.91 0.66
C VAL A 123 0.69 13.56 1.57
N THR A 124 0.72 14.19 2.75
CA THR A 124 1.83 14.07 3.71
C THR A 124 1.42 13.47 5.05
N SER A 125 0.12 13.37 5.33
CA SER A 125 -0.42 12.85 6.60
C SER A 125 -0.97 11.42 6.51
N ARG A 126 -0.95 10.82 5.32
CA ARG A 126 -1.42 9.44 5.05
C ARG A 126 -0.51 8.77 4.03
N PRO A 127 -0.35 7.43 4.09
CA PRO A 127 0.33 6.66 3.06
C PRO A 127 -0.20 6.95 1.66
N LEU A 128 0.71 7.22 0.73
CA LEU A 128 0.45 7.40 -0.69
C LEU A 128 1.02 6.20 -1.46
N PHE A 129 0.20 5.58 -2.31
CA PHE A 129 0.64 4.56 -3.26
C PHE A 129 0.38 5.03 -4.69
N ILE A 130 1.28 4.74 -5.63
CA ILE A 130 1.06 5.15 -7.03
C ILE A 130 0.32 4.06 -7.80
N GLY A 131 -0.83 4.40 -8.37
CA GLY A 131 -1.54 3.53 -9.31
C GLY A 131 -0.86 3.57 -10.68
N HIS A 132 -0.34 2.45 -11.16
CA HIS A 132 0.28 2.33 -12.47
C HIS A 132 -0.62 1.61 -13.47
N SER A 133 -0.64 2.11 -14.71
CA SER A 133 -1.00 1.29 -15.87
C SER A 133 0.24 0.50 -16.30
N VAL A 134 0.18 -0.82 -16.17
CA VAL A 134 1.25 -1.75 -16.60
C VAL A 134 1.45 -1.61 -18.10
N ILE A 135 0.36 -1.66 -18.87
CA ILE A 135 0.37 -1.58 -20.35
C ILE A 135 1.01 -0.28 -20.82
N ASN A 136 0.61 0.88 -20.28
CA ASN A 136 1.19 2.16 -20.68
C ASN A 136 2.66 2.27 -20.27
N THR A 137 3.08 1.59 -19.19
CA THR A 137 4.46 1.62 -18.73
C THR A 137 5.38 0.81 -19.62
N ILE A 138 4.93 -0.34 -20.15
CA ILE A 138 5.72 -1.20 -21.03
C ILE A 138 5.68 -0.75 -22.50
N ASN A 139 4.56 -0.19 -22.97
CA ASN A 139 4.38 0.19 -24.38
C ASN A 139 4.96 1.57 -24.73
N LYS A 140 5.42 2.33 -23.73
CA LYS A 140 5.99 3.67 -23.91
C LYS A 140 7.47 3.61 -23.57
N THR A 141 8.28 4.23 -24.42
CA THR A 141 9.73 4.32 -24.23
C THR A 141 10.08 5.41 -23.22
N ASP A 142 11.23 5.28 -22.55
CA ASP A 142 11.76 6.33 -21.70
C ASP A 142 12.19 7.54 -22.56
N PRO A 143 11.73 8.77 -22.25
CA PRO A 143 12.15 9.96 -22.99
C PRO A 143 13.66 10.23 -22.97
N ALA A 144 14.38 9.78 -21.93
CA ALA A 144 15.83 9.92 -21.83
C ALA A 144 16.60 8.69 -22.33
N ASN A 145 15.94 7.55 -22.51
CA ASN A 145 16.55 6.36 -23.10
C ASN A 145 15.50 5.57 -23.91
N PRO A 146 15.34 5.88 -25.22
CA PRO A 146 14.31 5.26 -26.04
C PRO A 146 14.46 3.74 -26.25
N THR A 147 15.58 3.14 -25.84
CA THR A 147 15.83 1.69 -25.96
C THR A 147 15.13 0.85 -24.88
N ILE A 148 14.64 1.50 -23.82
CA ILE A 148 13.95 0.84 -22.71
C ILE A 148 12.55 1.41 -22.51
N ASN A 149 11.69 0.63 -21.85
CA ASN A 149 10.40 1.11 -21.38
C ASN A 149 10.53 1.98 -20.12
N GLN A 150 9.43 2.57 -19.66
CA GLN A 150 9.43 3.53 -18.56
C GLN A 150 9.46 2.93 -17.15
N LEU A 151 9.50 1.59 -17.00
CA LEU A 151 9.38 0.97 -15.69
C LEU A 151 10.47 1.43 -14.72
N SER A 152 11.74 1.37 -15.12
CA SER A 152 12.86 1.70 -14.24
C SER A 152 12.80 3.14 -13.75
N ARG A 153 12.49 4.09 -14.64
CA ARG A 153 12.37 5.50 -14.28
C ARG A 153 11.15 5.79 -13.41
N LYS A 154 10.00 5.15 -13.67
CA LYS A 154 8.81 5.28 -12.81
C LYS A 154 9.06 4.71 -11.41
N MET A 155 9.80 3.60 -11.30
CA MET A 155 10.19 3.02 -10.00
C MET A 155 11.22 3.88 -9.26
N ALA A 156 12.22 4.43 -9.97
CA ALA A 156 13.20 5.33 -9.38
C ALA A 156 12.54 6.62 -8.86
N LEU A 157 11.63 7.22 -9.65
CA LEU A 157 10.94 8.44 -9.27
C LEU A 157 10.03 8.25 -8.05
N GLN A 158 9.25 7.17 -7.99
CA GLN A 158 8.36 6.98 -6.83
C GLN A 158 9.17 6.76 -5.55
N ARG A 159 10.30 6.04 -5.63
CA ARG A 159 11.18 5.74 -4.49
C ARG A 159 12.00 6.94 -4.02
N SER A 160 12.06 8.03 -4.80
CA SER A 160 12.75 9.26 -4.37
C SER A 160 11.90 10.13 -3.43
N TYR A 161 10.61 9.85 -3.27
CA TYR A 161 9.71 10.56 -2.36
C TYR A 161 9.42 9.73 -1.11
N PRO A 162 9.80 10.20 0.09
CA PRO A 162 9.53 9.48 1.35
C PRO A 162 8.04 9.30 1.66
N SER A 163 7.16 10.13 1.11
CA SER A 163 5.71 10.03 1.32
C SER A 163 5.07 8.91 0.49
N ILE A 164 5.77 8.36 -0.51
CA ILE A 164 5.27 7.26 -1.34
C ILE A 164 5.73 5.92 -0.74
N GLU A 165 4.76 5.14 -0.26
CA GLU A 165 5.00 3.87 0.43
C GLU A 165 4.86 2.64 -0.48
N GLY A 166 4.58 2.84 -1.77
CA GLY A 166 4.56 1.78 -2.77
C GLY A 166 3.70 2.10 -3.98
N SER A 167 3.21 1.05 -4.64
CA SER A 167 2.41 1.16 -5.85
C SER A 167 1.40 0.04 -6.03
N SER A 168 0.41 0.28 -6.90
CA SER A 168 -0.62 -0.67 -7.31
C SER A 168 -0.62 -0.83 -8.82
N GLN A 169 -0.60 -2.06 -9.31
CA GLN A 169 -0.48 -2.38 -10.73
C GLN A 169 -1.84 -2.69 -11.35
N TRP A 170 -2.21 -1.96 -12.39
CA TRP A 170 -3.43 -2.18 -13.16
C TRP A 170 -3.12 -2.46 -14.65
N PRO A 171 -3.78 -3.45 -15.28
CA PRO A 171 -4.57 -4.50 -14.64
C PRO A 171 -3.67 -5.58 -14.04
N ALA A 172 -4.20 -6.36 -13.08
CA ALA A 172 -3.49 -7.49 -12.50
C ALA A 172 -3.15 -8.58 -13.53
N SER A 173 -4.00 -8.77 -14.55
CA SER A 173 -3.78 -9.74 -15.63
C SER A 173 -2.44 -9.50 -16.35
N ALA A 174 -2.11 -8.25 -16.69
CA ALA A 174 -0.85 -7.92 -17.34
C ALA A 174 0.39 -8.25 -16.50
N VAL A 175 0.26 -8.21 -15.16
CA VAL A 175 1.32 -8.66 -14.25
C VAL A 175 1.40 -10.19 -14.25
N VAL A 176 0.28 -10.88 -14.13
CA VAL A 176 0.22 -12.35 -14.07
C VAL A 176 0.73 -12.97 -15.39
N GLU A 177 0.30 -12.42 -16.51
CA GLU A 177 0.73 -12.79 -17.88
C GLU A 177 2.15 -12.35 -18.20
N ASN A 178 2.79 -11.57 -17.31
CA ASN A 178 4.14 -11.05 -17.47
C ASN A 178 4.32 -10.26 -18.77
N THR A 179 3.32 -9.45 -19.14
CA THR A 179 3.36 -8.64 -20.36
C THR A 179 4.59 -7.73 -20.34
N GLY A 180 5.39 -7.75 -21.41
CA GLY A 180 6.62 -6.95 -21.49
C GLY A 180 7.66 -7.27 -20.41
N TYR A 181 7.67 -8.49 -19.87
CA TYR A 181 8.55 -8.94 -18.78
C TYR A 181 8.40 -8.13 -17.48
N TYR A 182 7.23 -7.51 -17.26
CA TYR A 182 6.99 -6.64 -16.12
C TYR A 182 7.13 -7.35 -14.77
N ARG A 183 6.55 -8.55 -14.63
CA ARG A 183 6.63 -9.34 -13.38
C ARG A 183 8.06 -9.79 -13.11
N ASP A 184 8.78 -10.21 -14.16
CA ASP A 184 10.17 -10.63 -14.00
C ASP A 184 11.04 -9.47 -13.54
N ALA A 185 10.84 -8.26 -14.09
CA ALA A 185 11.53 -7.06 -13.63
C ALA A 185 11.19 -6.71 -12.16
N LEU A 186 9.92 -6.86 -11.75
CA LEU A 186 9.54 -6.72 -10.34
C LEU A 186 10.31 -7.71 -9.47
N MET A 187 10.29 -9.01 -9.80
CA MET A 187 10.95 -10.04 -9.00
C MET A 187 12.47 -9.89 -8.97
N ALA A 188 13.09 -9.48 -10.08
CA ALA A 188 14.54 -9.37 -10.17
C ALA A 188 15.08 -8.13 -9.44
N HIS A 189 14.37 -6.99 -9.50
CA HIS A 189 14.94 -5.69 -9.13
C HIS A 189 14.18 -4.94 -8.04
N TYR A 190 12.85 -5.09 -7.95
CA TYR A 190 12.03 -4.18 -7.13
C TYR A 190 11.42 -4.86 -5.91
N HIS A 191 10.91 -6.08 -6.06
CA HIS A 191 10.21 -6.90 -5.06
C HIS A 191 10.89 -8.26 -4.91
N LYS A 192 12.22 -8.26 -4.80
CA LYS A 192 13.05 -9.47 -4.74
C LYS A 192 12.79 -10.34 -3.51
N TYR A 193 12.46 -9.70 -2.39
CA TYR A 193 12.25 -10.36 -1.12
C TYR A 193 10.80 -10.17 -0.65
N PRO A 194 10.26 -11.09 0.16
CA PRO A 194 9.02 -10.85 0.88
C PRO A 194 9.09 -9.54 1.66
N ALA A 195 7.98 -8.81 1.70
CA ALA A 195 7.88 -7.56 2.44
C ALA A 195 6.69 -7.60 3.39
N LEU A 196 6.84 -6.90 4.52
CA LEU A 196 5.72 -6.65 5.42
C LEU A 196 4.90 -5.46 4.88
N VAL A 197 3.61 -5.44 5.22
CA VAL A 197 2.76 -4.29 4.92
C VAL A 197 3.21 -3.12 5.81
N PRO A 198 3.26 -1.87 5.29
CA PRO A 198 3.58 -0.71 6.12
C PRO A 198 2.67 -0.62 7.35
N VAL A 199 3.25 -0.10 8.43
CA VAL A 199 2.56 0.16 9.70
C VAL A 199 1.70 1.42 9.57
N PHE A 200 0.52 1.38 10.20
CA PHE A 200 -0.45 2.49 10.16
C PHE A 200 -0.57 3.02 11.59
N ASP A 201 0.51 3.62 12.10
CA ASP A 201 0.68 4.01 13.52
C ASP A 201 -0.40 4.95 14.03
N PHE A 202 -1.05 5.70 13.13
CA PHE A 202 -2.20 6.56 13.45
C PHE A 202 -3.48 5.79 13.78
N ILE A 203 -3.54 4.48 13.51
CA ILE A 203 -4.63 3.59 13.93
C ILE A 203 -4.25 2.89 15.24
N ASP A 204 -3.08 2.25 15.26
CA ASP A 204 -2.50 1.60 16.44
C ASP A 204 -0.99 1.46 16.21
N ASN A 205 -0.19 1.84 17.20
CA ASN A 205 1.28 1.78 17.15
C ASN A 205 1.85 0.79 18.17
N LYS A 206 0.99 -0.02 18.81
CA LYS A 206 1.41 -0.94 19.86
C LYS A 206 1.57 -2.36 19.30
N PRO A 207 2.81 -2.87 19.17
CA PRO A 207 3.01 -4.22 18.69
C PRO A 207 2.53 -5.27 19.69
N PRO A 208 2.21 -6.49 19.21
CA PRO A 208 1.92 -7.62 20.09
C PRO A 208 3.17 -8.00 20.90
N GLN A 209 2.97 -8.77 21.97
CA GLN A 209 4.11 -9.31 22.72
C GLN A 209 4.89 -10.33 21.88
N LYS A 210 6.16 -10.56 22.22
CA LYS A 210 6.98 -11.59 21.58
C LYS A 210 6.37 -12.99 21.75
N VAL A 211 6.64 -13.89 20.81
CA VAL A 211 6.23 -15.30 20.89
C VAL A 211 6.82 -15.98 22.14
N ARG A 212 6.16 -17.02 22.62
CA ARG A 212 6.56 -17.76 23.82
C ARG A 212 6.95 -19.19 23.48
N LYS A 213 7.74 -19.82 24.36
CA LYS A 213 8.06 -21.27 24.33
C LYS A 213 8.56 -21.75 22.94
N ALA A 214 9.36 -20.94 22.25
CA ALA A 214 9.91 -21.32 20.95
C ALA A 214 10.87 -22.51 21.10
N LYS A 215 10.61 -23.61 20.38
CA LYS A 215 11.38 -24.85 20.47
C LYS A 215 11.42 -25.60 19.15
N LYS A 216 12.50 -26.33 18.92
CA LYS A 216 12.68 -27.22 17.77
C LYS A 216 12.39 -28.67 18.17
N VAL A 217 11.63 -29.39 17.35
CA VAL A 217 11.14 -30.74 17.64
C VAL A 217 11.19 -31.59 16.37
N TRP A 218 11.68 -32.83 16.50
CA TRP A 218 11.52 -33.84 15.45
C TRP A 218 10.12 -34.44 15.51
N THR A 219 9.45 -34.43 14.38
CA THR A 219 8.10 -34.99 14.21
C THR A 219 8.11 -35.98 13.05
N SER A 220 7.03 -36.75 12.88
CA SER A 220 6.82 -37.58 11.69
C SER A 220 6.85 -36.78 10.38
N ASN A 221 6.57 -35.47 10.44
CA ASN A 221 6.55 -34.57 9.29
C ASN A 221 7.87 -33.81 9.06
N GLY A 222 8.91 -34.15 9.84
CA GLY A 222 10.26 -33.58 9.76
C GLY A 222 10.63 -32.73 10.98
N TYR A 223 11.72 -31.96 10.84
CA TYR A 223 12.23 -31.07 11.87
C TYR A 223 11.44 -29.75 11.87
N ILE A 224 10.80 -29.41 12.98
CA ILE A 224 9.86 -28.30 13.05
C ILE A 224 10.25 -27.34 14.18
N LEU A 225 10.20 -26.05 13.91
CA LEU A 225 10.28 -24.97 14.88
C LEU A 225 8.85 -24.58 15.31
N PHE A 226 8.48 -24.82 16.56
CA PHE A 226 7.20 -24.45 17.14
C PHE A 226 7.35 -23.23 18.05
N TRP A 227 6.28 -22.45 18.18
CA TRP A 227 6.14 -21.40 19.21
C TRP A 227 4.69 -21.34 19.71
N THR A 228 4.47 -20.54 20.75
CA THR A 228 3.15 -20.25 21.28
C THR A 228 2.84 -18.78 21.07
N ALA A 229 1.64 -18.49 20.58
CA ALA A 229 1.12 -17.13 20.45
C ALA A 229 1.27 -16.33 21.77
N PRO A 230 1.62 -15.04 21.70
CA PRO A 230 1.53 -14.14 22.84
C PRO A 230 0.09 -14.05 23.36
N LYS A 231 -0.07 -13.69 24.64
CA LYS A 231 -1.40 -13.33 25.16
C LYS A 231 -1.73 -11.91 24.69
N ALA A 232 -3.01 -11.66 24.40
CA ALA A 232 -3.51 -10.34 24.04
C ALA A 232 -4.70 -9.98 24.95
N LYS A 233 -4.85 -8.69 25.28
CA LYS A 233 -6.00 -8.18 26.04
C LYS A 233 -7.16 -7.78 25.13
N THR A 234 -6.85 -7.35 23.92
CA THR A 234 -7.78 -6.84 22.92
C THR A 234 -7.55 -7.58 21.59
N GLU A 235 -8.52 -7.49 20.67
CA GLU A 235 -8.37 -8.08 19.33
C GLU A 235 -7.35 -7.32 18.47
N THR A 236 -7.11 -6.04 18.73
CA THR A 236 -6.07 -5.25 18.05
C THR A 236 -4.67 -5.68 18.49
N ASP A 237 -4.45 -5.96 19.78
CA ASP A 237 -3.17 -6.48 20.32
C ASP A 237 -2.89 -7.95 19.92
N ARG A 238 -3.82 -8.62 19.24
CA ARG A 238 -3.75 -10.07 18.98
C ARG A 238 -2.79 -10.36 17.83
N ALA A 239 -1.78 -11.18 18.12
CA ALA A 239 -0.94 -11.77 17.07
C ALA A 239 -1.79 -12.65 16.14
N VAL A 240 -1.77 -12.33 14.86
CA VAL A 240 -2.50 -13.06 13.80
C VAL A 240 -1.56 -13.65 12.75
N ARG A 241 -0.32 -13.18 12.69
CA ARG A 241 0.73 -13.64 11.78
C ARG A 241 2.08 -13.68 12.49
N TYR A 242 3.02 -14.39 11.90
CA TYR A 242 4.40 -14.50 12.38
C TYR A 242 5.38 -14.38 11.21
N VAL A 243 6.50 -13.73 11.46
CA VAL A 243 7.62 -13.66 10.51
C VAL A 243 8.74 -14.53 11.04
N VAL A 244 9.30 -15.34 10.16
CA VAL A 244 10.44 -16.20 10.46
C VAL A 244 11.63 -15.71 9.64
N TYR A 245 12.69 -15.34 10.35
CA TYR A 245 13.95 -14.92 9.76
C TYR A 245 15.02 -15.98 9.98
N ARG A 246 16.00 -16.04 9.08
CA ARG A 246 17.18 -16.92 9.18
C ARG A 246 18.47 -16.13 8.99
N PHE A 247 19.35 -16.24 9.98
CA PHE A 247 20.69 -15.64 9.99
C PHE A 247 21.75 -16.72 10.19
N HIS A 248 22.96 -16.50 9.69
CA HIS A 248 24.11 -17.33 10.02
C HIS A 248 24.49 -17.21 11.51
N GLN A 249 25.19 -18.20 12.05
CA GLN A 249 25.47 -18.28 13.50
C GLN A 249 26.10 -16.99 14.09
N LYS A 250 27.05 -16.38 13.38
CA LYS A 250 27.81 -15.20 13.84
C LYS A 250 27.27 -13.88 13.28
N GLU A 251 26.26 -13.95 12.43
CA GLU A 251 25.65 -12.78 11.82
C GLU A 251 24.85 -11.98 12.87
N LYS A 252 24.94 -10.65 12.77
CA LYS A 252 24.15 -9.74 13.58
C LYS A 252 22.70 -9.83 13.10
N ILE A 253 21.76 -10.07 14.03
CA ILE A 253 20.34 -10.04 13.69
C ILE A 253 19.96 -8.63 13.24
N ASN A 254 19.38 -8.52 12.06
CA ASN A 254 18.78 -7.32 11.53
C ASN A 254 17.44 -7.68 10.87
N ILE A 255 16.33 -7.51 11.59
CA ILE A 255 15.00 -7.84 11.07
C ILE A 255 14.47 -6.82 10.05
N ASN A 256 15.15 -5.68 9.90
CA ASN A 256 14.83 -4.69 8.86
C ASN A 256 15.41 -5.07 7.49
N ASP A 257 16.23 -6.12 7.39
CA ASP A 257 16.70 -6.65 6.12
C ASP A 257 15.79 -7.82 5.66
N PRO A 258 14.95 -7.60 4.64
CA PRO A 258 13.98 -8.58 4.19
C PRO A 258 14.61 -9.81 3.53
N SER A 259 15.90 -9.77 3.16
CA SER A 259 16.60 -10.94 2.59
C SER A 259 16.70 -12.10 3.57
N HIS A 260 16.54 -11.83 4.87
CA HIS A 260 16.50 -12.85 5.91
C HIS A 260 15.12 -13.46 6.15
N ILE A 261 14.04 -12.91 5.59
CA ILE A 261 12.70 -13.47 5.74
C ILE A 261 12.62 -14.77 4.96
N VAL A 262 12.38 -15.88 5.68
CA VAL A 262 12.19 -17.21 5.09
C VAL A 262 10.72 -17.64 5.09
N ALA A 263 9.88 -17.04 5.93
CA ALA A 263 8.43 -17.25 5.91
C ALA A 263 7.66 -16.10 6.58
N ILE A 264 6.44 -15.88 6.08
CA ILE A 264 5.38 -15.13 6.75
C ILE A 264 4.19 -16.08 6.83
N THR A 265 3.74 -16.43 8.04
CA THR A 265 2.74 -17.48 8.24
C THR A 265 1.69 -17.11 9.29
N ASN A 266 0.50 -17.71 9.17
CA ASN A 266 -0.54 -17.67 10.23
C ASN A 266 -0.33 -18.78 11.27
N ASP A 267 0.50 -19.78 10.96
CA ASP A 267 0.75 -20.93 11.82
C ASP A 267 1.70 -20.60 12.96
N SER A 268 1.58 -21.31 14.08
CA SER A 268 2.55 -21.21 15.18
C SER A 268 3.73 -22.18 15.05
N PHE A 269 4.07 -22.53 13.81
CA PHE A 269 5.21 -23.40 13.50
C PHE A 269 5.81 -23.10 12.12
N TYR A 270 7.04 -23.57 11.91
CA TYR A 270 7.74 -23.53 10.63
C TYR A 270 8.53 -24.82 10.44
N LYS A 271 8.36 -25.48 9.27
CA LYS A 271 9.15 -26.65 8.91
C LYS A 271 10.56 -26.22 8.53
N LEU A 272 11.54 -26.67 9.30
CA LEU A 272 12.94 -26.36 9.07
C LEU A 272 13.47 -27.18 7.88
N PRO A 273 14.20 -26.55 6.93
CA PRO A 273 14.84 -27.26 5.84
C PRO A 273 16.10 -27.96 6.35
N TYR A 274 15.92 -29.04 7.11
CA TYR A 274 17.03 -29.85 7.63
C TYR A 274 17.76 -30.56 6.49
N GLU A 275 19.08 -30.60 6.57
CA GLU A 275 19.95 -31.27 5.62
C GLU A 275 20.79 -32.35 6.33
N ASN A 276 21.75 -31.96 7.15
CA ASN A 276 22.72 -32.87 7.78
C ASN A 276 23.13 -32.49 9.21
N GLY A 277 22.58 -31.41 9.77
CA GLY A 277 22.82 -30.92 11.11
C GLY A 277 24.19 -30.26 11.34
N LYS A 278 24.99 -30.03 10.28
CA LYS A 278 26.35 -29.49 10.41
C LYS A 278 26.38 -27.96 10.41
N VAL A 279 25.39 -27.30 9.81
CA VAL A 279 25.39 -25.85 9.67
C VAL A 279 24.49 -25.22 10.73
N ARG A 280 25.07 -24.36 11.56
CA ARG A 280 24.34 -23.66 12.61
C ARG A 280 23.79 -22.33 12.12
N TYR A 281 22.50 -22.14 12.32
CA TYR A 281 21.75 -20.91 12.04
C TYR A 281 21.12 -20.35 13.32
N ARG A 282 20.77 -19.07 13.26
CA ARG A 282 19.87 -18.39 14.20
C ARG A 282 18.56 -18.12 13.49
N TYR A 283 17.51 -18.76 13.96
CA TYR A 283 16.15 -18.42 13.55
C TYR A 283 15.60 -17.37 14.49
N VAL A 284 14.91 -16.37 13.94
CA VAL A 284 14.21 -15.34 14.71
C VAL A 284 12.75 -15.40 14.34
N ILE A 285 11.89 -15.41 15.36
CA ILE A 285 10.44 -15.33 15.20
C ILE A 285 9.95 -14.02 15.81
N THR A 286 9.13 -13.30 15.04
CA THR A 286 8.34 -12.16 15.51
C THR A 286 6.85 -12.43 15.26
N ALA A 287 5.99 -11.73 15.97
CA ALA A 287 4.55 -11.76 15.80
C ALA A 287 4.07 -10.43 15.20
N LEU A 288 3.08 -10.51 14.32
CA LEU A 288 2.40 -9.37 13.73
C LEU A 288 0.95 -9.36 14.21
N ASP A 289 0.47 -8.18 14.58
CA ASP A 289 -0.96 -7.95 14.79
C ASP A 289 -1.69 -7.73 13.45
N ARG A 290 -2.97 -7.34 13.53
CA ARG A 290 -3.81 -7.10 12.34
C ARG A 290 -3.43 -5.85 11.56
N LEU A 291 -2.70 -4.92 12.16
CA LEU A 291 -2.21 -3.68 11.55
C LEU A 291 -0.74 -3.79 11.10
N HIS A 292 -0.13 -4.96 11.31
CA HIS A 292 1.25 -5.33 10.98
C HIS A 292 2.30 -4.70 11.90
N ASN A 293 1.92 -4.26 13.10
CA ASN A 293 2.90 -3.90 14.11
C ASN A 293 3.68 -5.16 14.53
N GLU A 294 5.01 -5.07 14.52
CA GLU A 294 5.89 -6.22 14.72
C GLU A 294 6.43 -6.29 16.16
N SER A 295 6.27 -7.47 16.79
CA SER A 295 6.77 -7.72 18.13
C SER A 295 8.30 -7.78 18.18
N LYS A 296 8.86 -7.62 19.39
CA LYS A 296 10.27 -7.96 19.68
C LYS A 296 10.62 -9.41 19.31
N GLU A 297 11.90 -9.64 19.06
CA GLU A 297 12.46 -10.89 18.55
C GLU A 297 12.44 -12.03 19.58
N THR A 298 12.22 -13.25 19.11
CA THR A 298 12.56 -14.49 19.82
C THR A 298 13.51 -15.32 18.99
N ALA A 299 14.76 -15.46 19.45
CA ALA A 299 15.80 -16.17 18.72
C ALA A 299 15.96 -17.62 19.19
N VAL A 300 16.13 -18.56 18.26
CA VAL A 300 16.40 -19.98 18.50
C VAL A 300 17.59 -20.42 17.65
N LYS A 301 18.57 -21.09 18.27
CA LYS A 301 19.70 -21.71 17.55
C LYS A 301 19.25 -23.05 16.96
N VAL A 302 19.44 -23.22 15.67
CA VAL A 302 19.06 -24.42 14.91
C VAL A 302 20.28 -24.92 14.16
N ASN A 303 20.51 -26.23 14.19
CA ASN A 303 21.45 -26.87 13.28
C ASN A 303 20.62 -27.49 12.16
N LEU A 304 20.90 -27.13 10.92
CA LEU A 304 20.32 -27.72 9.72
C LEU A 304 21.33 -28.67 9.07
#